data_AF-A0AAW7G350-F1
#
_entry.id   AF-A0AAW7G350-F1
#
_cell.length_a   1.000
_cell.length_b   1.000
_cell.length_c   1.000
_cell.angle_alpha   90.00
_cell.angle_beta   90.00
_cell.angle_gamma   90.00
#
_symmetry.space_group_name_H-M   'P 1'
#
loop_
_entity.id
_entity.type
_entity.pdbx_description
1 polymer ?
#
loop_
_entity_poly.entity_id
_entity_poly.type
_entity_poly.pdbx_seq_one_letter_code
_entity_poly.pdbx_strand_id
1 'polypeptide(L)'
;MSQCEPLLRPMPVKRLTAAVVLMVVACIGGYLLTPKWQAVRQEQTRLADPLHAFSDENIQEKQLLFLQSQIRANPRDGVKWAQLGEYYLWQNAYHNALLAYEQALRVGGENAEIYSAMATVLYYQAGQHMAPPTREMIDKALALDPAEVTALMLLASDAFMQADYAQAISVWQKVMDLNSPRVNRAQLVDSINMAKLLQNRQK
;
A
#
# COMPACT_ATOMS: atom_id res chain seq x y z
N MET A 1 6.74 61.12 63.50
CA MET A 1 7.83 60.82 62.55
C MET A 1 7.17 60.52 61.21
N SER A 2 7.39 61.41 60.26
CA SER A 2 6.59 61.56 59.04
C SER A 2 6.85 60.46 58.02
N GLN A 3 5.77 60.05 57.36
CA GLN A 3 5.69 59.13 56.23
C GLN A 3 6.48 59.67 55.03
N CYS A 4 7.07 58.78 54.24
CA CYS A 4 7.60 59.07 52.91
C CYS A 4 7.08 57.97 51.96
N GLU A 5 5.93 58.22 51.32
CA GLU A 5 5.45 57.42 50.18
C GLU A 5 6.12 57.92 48.89
N PRO A 6 6.73 57.05 48.07
CA PRO A 6 7.23 57.47 46.77
C PRO A 6 6.09 57.63 45.77
N LEU A 7 5.91 58.84 45.27
CA LEU A 7 4.99 59.20 44.18
C LEU A 7 5.38 58.46 42.88
N LEU A 8 4.71 57.34 42.59
CA LEU A 8 4.71 56.71 41.28
C LEU A 8 3.93 57.59 40.29
N ARG A 9 4.65 58.33 39.43
CA ARG A 9 4.02 59.09 38.34
C ARG A 9 3.39 58.13 37.32
N PRO A 10 2.09 58.27 36.98
CA PRO A 10 1.45 57.41 35.99
C PRO A 10 2.06 57.68 34.61
N MET A 11 2.57 56.65 33.95
CA MET A 11 3.05 56.78 32.57
C MET A 11 1.86 57.10 31.65
N PRO A 12 2.02 58.02 30.67
CA PRO A 12 0.93 58.35 29.75
C PRO A 12 0.54 57.09 28.96
N VAL A 13 -0.77 56.79 28.92
CA VAL A 13 -1.35 55.57 28.31
C VAL A 13 -0.79 55.27 26.91
N LYS A 14 -0.49 56.31 26.14
CA LYS A 14 0.14 56.23 24.80
C LYS A 14 1.50 55.54 24.78
N ARG A 15 2.29 55.64 25.87
CA ARG A 15 3.58 54.95 26.02
C ARG A 15 3.41 53.48 26.37
N LEU A 16 2.37 53.13 27.14
CA LEU A 16 2.01 51.75 27.44
C LEU A 16 1.53 51.03 26.18
N THR A 17 0.65 51.65 25.39
CA THR A 17 0.20 51.08 24.12
C THR A 17 1.36 50.92 23.14
N ALA A 18 2.26 51.90 23.06
CA ALA A 18 3.44 51.80 22.21
C ALA A 18 4.38 50.66 22.64
N ALA A 19 4.61 50.48 23.94
CA ALA A 19 5.44 49.39 24.46
C ALA A 19 4.83 48.00 24.20
N VAL A 20 3.51 47.87 24.35
CA VAL A 20 2.79 46.62 24.04
C VAL A 20 2.87 46.30 22.55
N VAL A 21 2.66 47.29 21.67
CA VAL A 21 2.81 47.11 20.23
C VAL A 21 4.24 46.68 19.87
N LEU A 22 5.25 47.31 20.46
CA LEU A 22 6.66 46.95 20.27
C LEU A 22 6.97 45.52 20.71
N MET A 23 6.42 45.09 21.86
CA MET A 23 6.56 43.72 22.36
C MET A 23 5.92 42.71 21.41
N VAL A 24 4.70 42.97 20.93
CA VAL A 24 4.01 42.09 19.98
C VAL A 24 4.78 41.99 18.66
N VAL A 25 5.28 43.12 18.14
CA VAL A 25 6.10 43.13 16.91
C VAL A 25 7.41 42.37 17.12
N ALA A 26 8.05 42.49 18.29
CA ALA A 26 9.25 41.73 18.62
C ALA A 26 8.98 40.22 18.73
N CYS A 27 7.84 39.80 19.30
CA CYS A 27 7.42 38.40 19.35
C CYS A 27 7.14 37.83 17.94
N ILE A 28 6.44 38.58 17.09
CA ILE A 28 6.16 38.17 15.72
C ILE A 28 7.46 38.11 14.91
N GLY A 29 8.30 39.15 14.98
CA GLY A 29 9.60 39.18 14.31
C GLY A 29 10.52 38.05 14.76
N GLY A 30 10.54 37.75 16.07
CA GLY A 30 11.26 36.61 16.63
C GLY A 30 10.74 35.27 16.09
N TYR A 31 9.42 35.10 15.98
CA TYR A 31 8.81 33.91 15.39
C TYR A 31 9.16 33.76 13.90
N LEU A 32 9.14 34.85 13.13
CA LEU A 32 9.50 34.87 11.70
C LEU A 32 10.98 34.53 11.44
N LEU A 33 11.86 34.77 12.42
CA LEU A 33 13.28 34.40 12.35
C LEU A 33 13.53 32.95 12.78
N THR A 34 12.53 32.24 13.32
CA THR A 34 12.71 30.84 13.71
C THR A 34 12.76 29.93 12.47
N PRO A 35 13.55 28.83 12.51
CA PRO A 35 13.55 27.81 11.46
C PRO A 35 12.17 27.19 11.20
N LYS A 36 11.28 27.25 12.20
CA LYS A 36 9.90 26.77 12.10
C LYS A 36 9.07 27.59 11.09
N TRP A 37 9.29 28.90 11.00
CA TRP A 37 8.62 29.74 10.02
C TRP A 37 9.06 29.41 8.59
N GLN A 38 10.36 29.17 8.39
CA GLN A 38 10.88 28.73 7.10
C GLN A 38 10.29 27.37 6.70
N ALA A 39 10.20 26.42 7.64
CA ALA A 39 9.58 25.12 7.40
C ALA A 39 8.09 25.22 7.02
N VAL A 40 7.31 26.06 7.73
CA VAL A 40 5.88 26.27 7.41
C VAL A 40 5.71 26.92 6.04
N ARG A 41 6.53 27.92 5.69
CA ARG A 41 6.47 28.58 4.39
C ARG A 41 6.86 27.62 3.26
N GLN A 42 7.86 26.78 3.47
CA GLN A 42 8.28 25.77 2.51
C GLN A 42 7.19 24.71 2.29
N GLU A 43 6.52 24.26 3.35
CA GLU A 43 5.38 23.35 3.27
C GLU A 43 4.19 23.99 2.54
N GLN A 44 3.89 25.26 2.79
CA GLN A 44 2.86 26.00 2.04
C GLN A 44 3.19 26.10 0.55
N THR A 45 4.44 26.39 0.18
CA THR A 45 4.85 26.42 -1.22
C THR A 45 4.76 25.03 -1.86
N ARG A 46 5.09 23.97 -1.12
CA ARG A 46 4.97 22.58 -1.57
C ARG A 46 3.51 22.19 -1.81
N LEU A 47 2.60 22.53 -0.89
CA LEU A 47 1.17 22.27 -1.02
C LEU A 47 0.49 23.13 -2.10
N ALA A 48 1.04 24.31 -2.37
CA ALA A 48 0.58 25.21 -3.42
C ALA A 48 1.10 24.81 -4.82
N ASP A 49 2.06 23.88 -4.90
CA ASP A 49 2.51 23.33 -6.17
C ASP A 49 1.36 22.53 -6.82
N PRO A 50 0.88 22.91 -8.02
CA PRO A 50 -0.17 22.18 -8.71
C PRO A 50 0.19 20.73 -9.02
N LEU A 51 1.49 20.38 -9.04
CA LEU A 51 1.98 19.02 -9.25
C LEU A 51 2.06 18.18 -7.97
N HIS A 52 1.93 18.79 -6.78
CA HIS A 52 1.96 18.08 -5.50
C HIS A 52 0.87 17.01 -5.42
N ALA A 53 -0.33 17.30 -5.93
CA ALA A 53 -1.42 16.34 -5.99
C ALA A 53 -1.15 15.11 -6.87
N PHE A 54 -0.16 15.19 -7.77
CA PHE A 54 0.22 14.13 -8.69
C PHE A 54 1.45 13.34 -8.21
N SER A 55 2.02 13.64 -7.04
CA SER A 55 3.08 12.80 -6.50
C SER A 55 2.51 11.46 -6.05
N ASP A 56 3.18 10.38 -6.44
CA ASP A 56 2.78 9.01 -6.11
C ASP A 56 2.61 8.80 -4.59
N GLU A 57 3.49 9.41 -3.79
CA GLU A 57 3.45 9.35 -2.33
C GLU A 57 2.14 9.89 -1.75
N ASN A 58 1.64 11.03 -2.25
CA ASN A 58 0.40 11.61 -1.76
C ASN A 58 -0.84 10.79 -2.16
N ILE A 59 -0.82 10.18 -3.35
CA ILE A 59 -1.92 9.33 -3.83
C ILE A 59 -1.96 8.05 -2.99
N GLN A 60 -0.80 7.44 -2.77
CA GLN A 60 -0.64 6.23 -1.95
C GLN A 60 -1.07 6.47 -0.50
N GLU A 61 -0.63 7.57 0.12
CA GLU A 61 -1.02 7.93 1.49
C GLU A 61 -2.53 8.16 1.60
N LYS A 62 -3.14 8.88 0.65
CA LYS A 62 -4.60 9.10 0.62
C LYS A 62 -5.37 7.78 0.48
N GLN A 63 -4.92 6.88 -0.39
CA GLN A 63 -5.55 5.57 -0.58
C GLN A 63 -5.46 4.73 0.70
N LEU A 64 -4.30 4.71 1.35
CA LEU A 64 -4.11 4.00 2.60
C LEU A 64 -5.02 4.56 3.71
N LEU A 65 -5.05 5.89 3.88
CA LEU A 65 -5.90 6.54 4.88
C LEU A 65 -7.38 6.27 4.63
N PHE A 66 -7.81 6.35 3.37
CA PHE A 66 -9.18 6.03 2.98
C PHE A 66 -9.55 4.60 3.34
N LEU A 67 -8.70 3.63 3.00
CA LEU A 67 -8.96 2.22 3.28
C LEU A 67 -8.97 1.90 4.77
N GLN A 68 -8.04 2.49 5.54
CA GLN A 68 -8.04 2.40 6.99
C GLN A 68 -9.31 3.00 7.61
N SER A 69 -9.82 4.11 7.07
CA SER A 69 -11.06 4.73 7.55
C SER A 69 -12.27 3.80 7.34
N GLN A 70 -12.34 3.11 6.19
CA GLN A 70 -13.40 2.14 5.91
C GLN A 70 -13.33 0.93 6.83
N ILE A 71 -12.12 0.42 7.10
CA ILE A 71 -11.89 -0.67 8.05
C ILE A 71 -12.26 -0.25 9.48
N ARG A 72 -11.92 0.97 9.90
CA ARG A 72 -12.31 1.48 11.24
C ARG A 72 -13.83 1.60 11.37
N ALA A 73 -14.52 1.99 10.29
CA ALA A 73 -15.97 2.07 10.26
C ALA A 73 -16.64 0.68 10.32
N ASN A 74 -16.06 -0.33 9.66
CA ASN A 74 -16.51 -1.71 9.74
C ASN A 74 -15.33 -2.70 9.85
N PRO A 75 -14.85 -3.00 11.07
CA PRO A 75 -13.67 -3.85 11.25
C PRO A 75 -13.86 -5.32 10.85
N ARG A 76 -15.11 -5.76 10.64
CA ARG A 76 -15.45 -7.13 10.24
C ARG A 76 -15.60 -7.30 8.73
N ASP A 77 -15.36 -6.25 7.95
CA ASP A 77 -15.41 -6.32 6.50
C ASP A 77 -14.15 -6.98 5.94
N GLY A 78 -14.22 -8.29 5.69
CA GLY A 78 -13.11 -9.06 5.13
C GLY A 78 -12.66 -8.57 3.75
N VAL A 79 -13.58 -8.02 2.95
CA VAL A 79 -13.26 -7.49 1.62
C VAL A 79 -12.36 -6.25 1.76
N LYS A 80 -12.62 -5.39 2.75
CA LYS A 80 -11.78 -4.21 3.01
C LYS A 80 -10.38 -4.58 3.50
N TRP A 81 -10.28 -5.62 4.33
CA TRP A 81 -8.99 -6.17 4.73
C TRP A 81 -8.23 -6.78 3.55
N ALA A 82 -8.91 -7.50 2.64
CA ALA A 82 -8.30 -8.03 1.42
C ALA A 82 -7.80 -6.90 0.50
N GLN A 83 -8.57 -5.84 0.32
CA GLN A 83 -8.14 -4.64 -0.41
C GLN A 83 -6.91 -3.98 0.23
N LEU A 84 -6.78 -4.04 1.55
CA LEU A 84 -5.59 -3.51 2.25
C LEU A 84 -4.38 -4.40 2.02
N GLY A 85 -4.59 -5.72 2.00
CA GLY A 85 -3.56 -6.68 1.61
C GLY A 85 -3.07 -6.45 0.19
N GLU A 86 -3.98 -6.22 -0.73
CA GLU A 86 -3.67 -5.87 -2.12
C GLU A 86 -2.85 -4.58 -2.17
N TYR A 87 -3.33 -3.49 -1.55
CA TYR A 87 -2.58 -2.24 -1.48
C TYR A 87 -1.14 -2.44 -1.00
N TYR A 88 -0.92 -3.20 0.07
CA TYR A 88 0.44 -3.46 0.56
C TYR A 88 1.28 -4.33 -0.37
N LEU A 89 0.67 -5.27 -1.11
CA LEU A 89 1.37 -6.03 -2.14
C LEU A 89 1.87 -5.10 -3.25
N TRP A 90 1.03 -4.20 -3.77
CA TRP A 90 1.42 -3.22 -4.80
C TRP A 90 2.58 -2.31 -4.35
N GLN A 91 2.69 -2.09 -3.04
CA GLN A 91 3.76 -1.30 -2.42
C GLN A 91 4.99 -2.13 -2.06
N ASN A 92 5.04 -3.41 -2.46
CA ASN A 92 6.06 -4.39 -2.07
C ASN A 92 6.22 -4.57 -0.55
N ALA A 93 5.23 -4.16 0.23
CA ALA A 93 5.19 -4.28 1.68
C ALA A 93 4.63 -5.65 2.08
N TYR A 94 5.35 -6.72 1.70
CA TYR A 94 4.87 -8.11 1.77
C TYR A 94 4.39 -8.54 3.15
N HIS A 95 5.10 -8.15 4.22
CA HIS A 95 4.69 -8.48 5.59
C HIS A 95 3.32 -7.88 5.95
N ASN A 96 3.11 -6.61 5.63
CA ASN A 96 1.83 -5.94 5.90
C ASN A 96 0.70 -6.50 5.03
N ALA A 97 1.02 -6.91 3.80
CA ALA A 97 0.06 -7.55 2.91
C ALA A 97 -0.47 -8.86 3.53
N LEU A 98 0.44 -9.73 4.01
CA LEU A 98 0.06 -10.98 4.68
C LEU A 98 -0.79 -10.75 5.93
N LEU A 99 -0.41 -9.79 6.79
CA LEU A 99 -1.20 -9.46 7.99
C LEU A 99 -2.63 -9.03 7.65
N ALA A 100 -2.80 -8.22 6.59
CA ALA A 100 -4.10 -7.77 6.14
C ALA A 100 -4.93 -8.91 5.55
N TYR A 101 -4.34 -9.80 4.74
CA TYR A 101 -5.03 -10.99 4.23
C TYR A 101 -5.39 -12.00 5.32
N GLU A 102 -4.52 -12.23 6.31
CA GLU A 102 -4.83 -13.05 7.48
C GLU A 102 -6.03 -12.49 8.25
N GLN A 103 -6.09 -11.17 8.42
CA GLN A 103 -7.22 -10.51 9.05
C GLN A 103 -8.49 -10.62 8.19
N ALA A 104 -8.37 -10.55 6.87
CA ALA A 104 -9.48 -10.76 5.94
C ALA A 104 -10.09 -12.16 6.10
N LEU A 105 -9.26 -13.21 6.14
CA LEU A 105 -9.70 -14.58 6.38
C LEU A 105 -10.30 -14.75 7.78
N ARG A 106 -9.74 -14.08 8.79
CA ARG A 106 -10.23 -14.15 10.18
C ARG A 106 -11.67 -13.63 10.32
N VAL A 107 -12.02 -12.55 9.62
CA VAL A 107 -13.36 -11.94 9.72
C VAL A 107 -14.32 -12.39 8.63
N GLY A 108 -13.81 -12.80 7.47
CA GLY A 108 -14.59 -13.19 6.30
C GLY A 108 -14.70 -14.70 6.07
N GLY A 109 -13.90 -15.51 6.76
CA GLY A 109 -13.79 -16.96 6.54
C GLY A 109 -12.81 -17.33 5.43
N GLU A 110 -12.68 -18.63 5.18
CA GLU A 110 -11.81 -19.16 4.12
C GLU A 110 -12.26 -18.70 2.73
N ASN A 111 -11.31 -18.29 1.88
CA ASN A 111 -11.60 -17.77 0.55
C ASN A 111 -10.43 -18.09 -0.40
N ALA A 112 -10.74 -18.67 -1.56
CA ALA A 112 -9.74 -19.10 -2.54
C ALA A 112 -8.91 -17.94 -3.11
N GLU A 113 -9.55 -16.79 -3.41
CA GLU A 113 -8.89 -15.60 -3.96
C GLU A 113 -7.92 -14.99 -2.95
N ILE A 114 -8.27 -14.99 -1.66
CA ILE A 114 -7.38 -14.48 -0.62
C ILE A 114 -6.18 -15.41 -0.44
N TYR A 115 -6.37 -16.74 -0.44
CA TYR A 115 -5.24 -17.67 -0.39
C TYR A 115 -4.33 -17.53 -1.61
N SER A 116 -4.89 -17.38 -2.82
CA SER A 116 -4.05 -17.18 -4.01
C SER A 116 -3.32 -15.83 -3.99
N ALA A 117 -3.93 -14.78 -3.44
CA ALA A 117 -3.26 -13.50 -3.21
C ALA A 117 -2.13 -13.60 -2.18
N MET A 118 -2.32 -14.34 -1.08
CA MET A 118 -1.25 -14.64 -0.12
C MET A 118 -0.11 -15.44 -0.78
N ALA A 119 -0.43 -16.40 -1.65
CA ALA A 119 0.57 -17.11 -2.43
C ALA A 119 1.37 -16.15 -3.33
N THR A 120 0.70 -15.21 -4.00
CA THR A 120 1.37 -14.17 -4.79
C THR A 120 2.35 -13.36 -3.94
N VAL A 121 1.93 -12.90 -2.76
CA VAL A 121 2.81 -12.16 -1.83
C VAL A 121 4.04 -12.99 -1.46
N LEU A 122 3.85 -14.25 -1.05
CA LEU A 122 4.94 -15.15 -0.65
C LEU A 122 5.89 -15.45 -1.81
N TYR A 123 5.36 -15.62 -3.03
CA TYR A 123 6.15 -15.83 -4.24
C TYR A 123 7.05 -14.63 -4.54
N TYR A 124 6.52 -13.40 -4.50
CA TYR A 124 7.32 -12.20 -4.69
C TYR A 124 8.34 -11.99 -3.56
N GLN A 125 7.94 -12.24 -2.31
CA GLN A 125 8.85 -12.18 -1.16
C GLN A 125 10.00 -13.18 -1.28
N ALA A 126 9.77 -14.34 -1.89
CA ALA A 126 10.77 -15.36 -2.19
C ALA A 126 11.57 -15.08 -3.47
N GLY A 127 11.46 -13.90 -4.07
CA GLY A 127 12.19 -13.56 -5.29
C GLY A 127 11.70 -14.32 -6.53
N GLN A 128 10.39 -14.59 -6.61
CA GLN A 128 9.75 -15.33 -7.71
C GLN A 128 10.20 -16.79 -7.80
N HIS A 129 10.47 -17.41 -6.65
CA HIS A 129 10.70 -18.84 -6.51
C HIS A 129 9.55 -19.50 -5.77
N MET A 130 9.18 -20.71 -6.19
CA MET A 130 8.18 -21.50 -5.50
C MET A 130 8.74 -22.02 -4.18
N ALA A 131 8.43 -21.33 -3.08
CA ALA A 131 8.76 -21.75 -1.73
C ALA A 131 7.63 -22.61 -1.13
N PRO A 132 7.92 -23.48 -0.14
CA PRO A 132 6.89 -24.31 0.50
C PRO A 132 5.67 -23.53 1.02
N PRO A 133 5.81 -22.34 1.66
CA PRO A 133 4.66 -21.55 2.09
C PRO A 133 3.79 -21.06 0.92
N THR A 134 4.42 -20.70 -0.21
CA THR A 134 3.71 -20.32 -1.44
C THR A 134 2.86 -21.48 -1.95
N ARG A 135 3.46 -22.67 -2.02
CA ARG A 135 2.76 -23.90 -2.45
C ARG A 135 1.58 -24.22 -1.55
N GLU A 136 1.75 -24.10 -0.23
CA GLU A 136 0.67 -24.34 0.74
C GLU A 136 -0.53 -23.41 0.51
N MET A 137 -0.29 -22.12 0.25
CA MET A 137 -1.38 -21.17 -0.05
C MET A 137 -2.07 -21.48 -1.38
N ILE A 138 -1.30 -21.90 -2.40
CA ILE A 138 -1.87 -22.37 -3.67
C ILE A 138 -2.74 -23.61 -3.45
N ASP A 139 -2.29 -24.57 -2.65
CA ASP A 139 -3.04 -25.79 -2.36
C ASP A 139 -4.35 -25.49 -1.64
N LYS A 140 -4.33 -24.58 -0.65
CA LYS A 140 -5.54 -24.09 0.01
C LYS A 140 -6.50 -23.40 -0.96
N ALA A 141 -5.99 -22.54 -1.84
CA ALA A 141 -6.80 -21.87 -2.85
C ALA A 141 -7.49 -22.88 -3.77
N LEU A 142 -6.72 -23.83 -4.32
CA LEU A 142 -7.23 -24.83 -5.27
C LEU A 142 -8.11 -25.91 -4.63
N ALA A 143 -7.97 -26.14 -3.33
CA ALA A 143 -8.88 -27.01 -2.58
C ALA A 143 -10.28 -26.39 -2.43
N LEU A 144 -10.35 -25.05 -2.31
CA LEU A 144 -11.62 -24.31 -2.22
C LEU A 144 -12.21 -24.03 -3.61
N ASP A 145 -11.37 -23.61 -4.56
CA ASP A 145 -11.75 -23.37 -5.94
C ASP A 145 -10.70 -23.95 -6.90
N PRO A 146 -10.95 -25.14 -7.47
CA PRO A 146 -10.06 -25.75 -8.46
C PRO A 146 -9.88 -24.94 -9.75
N ALA A 147 -10.69 -23.91 -9.97
CA ALA A 147 -10.64 -22.99 -11.11
C ALA A 147 -10.03 -21.62 -10.74
N GLU A 148 -9.46 -21.45 -9.54
CA GLU A 148 -8.88 -20.17 -9.16
C GLU A 148 -7.69 -19.82 -10.07
N VAL A 149 -7.85 -18.73 -10.82
CA VAL A 149 -6.99 -18.36 -11.93
C VAL A 149 -5.59 -17.97 -11.46
N THR A 150 -5.45 -17.19 -10.39
CA THR A 150 -4.13 -16.73 -9.90
C THR A 150 -3.28 -17.93 -9.48
N ALA A 151 -3.85 -18.86 -8.72
CA ALA A 151 -3.21 -20.06 -8.24
C ALA A 151 -2.76 -20.96 -9.40
N LEU A 152 -3.63 -21.20 -10.39
CA LEU A 152 -3.27 -21.95 -11.59
C LEU A 152 -2.16 -21.26 -12.39
N MET A 153 -2.19 -19.94 -12.53
CA MET A 153 -1.14 -19.18 -13.23
C MET A 153 0.21 -19.31 -12.53
N LEU A 154 0.27 -19.20 -11.19
CA LEU A 154 1.49 -19.41 -10.41
C LEU A 154 2.06 -20.82 -10.59
N LEU A 155 1.21 -21.85 -10.64
CA LEU A 155 1.66 -23.23 -10.88
C LEU A 155 2.21 -23.44 -12.27
N ALA A 156 1.55 -22.88 -13.29
CA ALA A 156 2.04 -23.01 -14.66
C ALA A 156 3.37 -22.29 -14.85
N SER A 157 3.55 -21.11 -14.23
CA SER A 157 4.81 -20.38 -14.22
C SER A 157 5.93 -21.17 -13.53
N ASP A 158 5.65 -21.77 -12.36
CA ASP A 158 6.64 -22.59 -11.65
C ASP A 158 7.04 -23.83 -12.47
N ALA A 159 6.07 -24.57 -13.01
CA ALA A 159 6.33 -25.72 -13.88
C ALA A 159 7.18 -25.34 -15.09
N PHE A 160 6.88 -24.21 -15.73
CA PHE A 160 7.66 -23.70 -16.85
C PHE A 160 9.10 -23.39 -16.46
N MET A 161 9.31 -22.73 -15.31
CA MET A 161 10.65 -22.38 -14.81
C MET A 161 11.48 -23.61 -14.42
N GLN A 162 10.82 -24.69 -13.98
CA GLN A 162 11.45 -25.99 -13.71
C GLN A 162 11.64 -26.85 -14.96
N ALA A 163 11.34 -26.30 -16.15
CA ALA A 163 11.37 -26.99 -17.43
C ALA A 163 10.41 -28.19 -17.53
N ASP A 164 9.42 -28.31 -16.64
CA ASP A 164 8.26 -29.18 -16.81
C ASP A 164 7.24 -28.51 -17.73
N TYR A 165 7.63 -28.42 -19.00
CA TYR A 165 6.80 -27.81 -20.03
C TYR A 165 5.48 -28.57 -20.26
N ALA A 166 5.45 -29.88 -19.98
CA ALA A 166 4.24 -30.68 -20.12
C ALA A 166 3.17 -30.22 -19.12
N GLN A 167 3.56 -30.09 -17.84
CA GLN A 167 2.67 -29.60 -16.80
C GLN A 167 2.27 -28.14 -17.05
N ALA A 168 3.22 -27.27 -17.40
CA ALA A 168 2.93 -25.87 -17.70
C ALA A 168 1.86 -25.71 -18.80
N ILE A 169 2.02 -26.44 -19.92
CA ILE A 169 1.03 -26.45 -21.02
C ILE A 169 -0.33 -26.93 -20.52
N SER A 170 -0.38 -28.03 -19.75
CA SER A 170 -1.63 -28.57 -19.25
C SER A 170 -2.37 -27.59 -18.35
N VAL A 171 -1.66 -26.88 -17.46
CA VAL A 171 -2.26 -25.92 -16.53
C VAL A 171 -2.71 -24.66 -17.27
N TRP A 172 -1.89 -24.12 -18.18
CA TRP A 172 -2.32 -22.98 -19.01
C TRP A 172 -3.51 -23.32 -19.90
N GLN A 173 -3.60 -24.54 -20.45
CA GLN A 173 -4.77 -24.96 -21.21
C GLN A 173 -6.02 -24.97 -20.31
N LYS A 174 -5.91 -25.48 -19.07
CA LYS A 174 -7.01 -25.42 -18.10
C LYS A 174 -7.44 -23.98 -17.86
N VAL A 175 -6.49 -23.05 -17.64
CA VAL A 175 -6.79 -21.62 -17.48
C VAL A 175 -7.46 -21.03 -18.73
N MET A 176 -7.07 -21.48 -19.94
CA MET A 176 -7.68 -21.05 -21.18
C MET A 176 -9.15 -21.43 -21.26
N ASP A 177 -9.48 -22.65 -20.84
CA ASP A 177 -10.82 -23.22 -20.91
C ASP A 177 -11.77 -22.54 -19.91
N LEU A 178 -11.24 -21.94 -18.84
CA LEU A 178 -12.03 -21.12 -17.90
C LEU A 178 -12.61 -19.86 -18.54
N ASN A 179 -12.08 -19.42 -19.69
CA ASN A 179 -12.56 -18.25 -20.43
C ASN A 179 -12.60 -16.95 -19.59
N SER A 180 -11.84 -16.86 -18.50
CA SER A 180 -11.88 -15.73 -17.55
C SER A 180 -11.42 -14.40 -18.20
N PRO A 181 -12.14 -13.28 -17.97
CA PRO A 181 -11.72 -11.96 -18.45
C PRO A 181 -10.46 -11.45 -17.74
N ARG A 182 -10.05 -12.07 -16.63
CA ARG A 182 -8.83 -11.75 -15.89
C ARG A 182 -7.56 -12.14 -16.65
N VAL A 183 -7.67 -12.99 -17.68
CA VAL A 183 -6.52 -13.55 -18.40
C VAL A 183 -6.44 -12.99 -19.81
N ASN A 184 -5.26 -12.45 -20.16
CA ASN A 184 -4.97 -12.12 -21.55
C ASN A 184 -4.76 -13.42 -22.34
N ARG A 185 -5.75 -13.75 -23.18
CA ARG A 185 -5.72 -15.00 -23.95
C ARG A 185 -4.55 -15.09 -24.92
N ALA A 186 -4.18 -13.98 -25.55
CA ALA A 186 -3.06 -13.96 -26.49
C ALA A 186 -1.75 -14.31 -25.77
N GLN A 187 -1.51 -13.71 -24.61
CA GLN A 187 -0.33 -14.00 -23.79
C GLN A 187 -0.29 -15.47 -23.33
N LEU A 188 -1.44 -16.05 -23.02
CA LEU A 188 -1.51 -17.46 -22.62
C LEU A 188 -1.17 -18.39 -23.79
N VAL A 189 -1.69 -18.10 -24.99
CA VAL A 189 -1.36 -18.83 -26.22
C VAL A 189 0.13 -18.73 -26.52
N ASP A 190 0.73 -17.56 -26.38
CA ASP A 190 2.16 -17.36 -26.59
C ASP A 190 3.00 -18.18 -25.60
N SER A 191 2.58 -18.21 -24.33
CA SER A 191 3.22 -19.00 -23.27
C SER A 191 3.17 -20.50 -23.57
N ILE A 192 2.00 -21.01 -24.00
CA ILE A 192 1.82 -22.41 -24.41
C ILE A 192 2.70 -22.75 -25.61
N ASN A 193 2.74 -21.87 -26.63
CA ASN A 193 3.54 -22.10 -27.83
C ASN A 193 5.04 -22.11 -27.51
N MET A 194 5.49 -21.21 -26.64
CA MET A 194 6.87 -21.19 -26.16
C MET A 194 7.23 -22.49 -25.42
N ALA A 195 6.38 -22.94 -24.50
CA ALA A 195 6.62 -24.20 -23.80
C ALA A 195 6.67 -25.41 -24.75
N LYS A 196 5.78 -25.47 -25.76
CA LYS A 196 5.83 -26.53 -26.79
C LYS A 196 7.15 -26.51 -27.57
N LEU A 197 7.63 -25.32 -27.93
CA LEU A 197 8.90 -25.16 -28.63
C LEU A 197 10.07 -25.68 -27.78
N LEU A 198 10.13 -25.28 -26.51
CA LEU A 198 11.19 -25.70 -25.59
C LEU A 198 11.13 -27.20 -25.27
N GLN A 199 9.93 -27.75 -25.08
CA GLN A 199 9.72 -29.19 -24.88
C GLN A 199 10.23 -30.01 -26.06
N ASN A 200 9.98 -29.57 -27.29
CA ASN A 200 10.46 -30.27 -28.48
C ASN A 200 11.98 -30.21 -28.63
N ARG A 201 12.64 -29.17 -28.11
CA ARG A 201 14.10 -29.05 -28.12
C ARG A 201 14.80 -29.93 -27.09
N GLN A 202 14.08 -30.43 -26.08
CA GLN A 202 14.62 -31.34 -25.06
C GLN A 202 14.58 -32.82 -25.48
N LYS A 203 13.93 -33.13 -26.61
CA LYS A 203 13.89 -34.47 -27.20
C LYS A 203 15.05 -34.66 -28.18
#